data_AF-A0A9E4ZE70-F1
#
_entry.id   AF-A0A9E4ZE70-F1
#
_cell.length_a   1.000
_cell.length_b   1.000
_cell.length_c   1.000
_cell.angle_alpha   90.00
_cell.angle_beta   90.00
_cell.angle_gamma   90.00
#
_symmetry.space_group_name_H-M   'P 1'
#
loop_
_entity.id
_entity.type
_entity.pdbx_description
1 polymer ?
#
loop_
_entity_poly.entity_id
_entity_poly.type
_entity_poly.pdbx_seq_one_letter_code
_entity_poly.pdbx_strand_id
1 'polypeptide(L)'
;MPRNPNNPKKALTLDEKLQRKLDKLAVEGNINPKNIELVNQFINNAIREGKSRQSCLTYLGSLTYVLKNTDIVFSNATVEDIESMLTTLEMWTARSGRNKDKPLSPFTKNSIKGHTKTFLKYLGDTEIADMIKCKNLKGKKLPEDILTKDEVLSIIDHAGSIRDKALFGLLYETGCRSGELLSMKVKNIEFMNNGGCAATFPQGKTGPRRVLFFNFAPYLRQWMESHPLKDDPEGALWPTTDYRLTPLTNLGVRYLLNETVKRTGIKKRVYIHGFRHARATHIAEHLTEQQMKSYLGWTQSSDMAAIYVHLSGKDIDKAIMAMNGIEDIETPIDTMKAGKCPRCSEMNAPKAKYCMKCGLVLSKEQGEAVDETITVILEKLRANPSVLMEALSKVNAGT
;
A
#
# COMPACT_ATOMS: atom_id res chain seq x y z
N MET A 1 13.25 -3.96 -22.44
CA MET A 1 14.72 -4.05 -22.31
C MET A 1 15.07 -4.48 -20.90
N PRO A 2 15.72 -5.65 -20.70
CA PRO A 2 16.28 -6.02 -19.40
C PRO A 2 17.38 -5.01 -19.00
N ARG A 3 17.44 -4.64 -17.71
CA ARG A 3 18.40 -3.67 -17.19
C ARG A 3 19.80 -4.30 -17.12
N ASN A 4 20.83 -3.57 -17.56
CA ASN A 4 22.23 -4.00 -17.47
C ASN A 4 22.63 -4.25 -15.99
N PRO A 5 23.03 -5.48 -15.61
CA PRO A 5 23.41 -5.84 -14.24
C PRO A 5 24.64 -5.09 -13.73
N ASN A 6 25.54 -4.67 -14.63
CA ASN A 6 26.85 -4.09 -14.30
C ASN A 6 26.83 -2.56 -14.14
N ASN A 7 25.67 -1.91 -14.34
CA ASN A 7 25.51 -0.48 -14.10
C ASN A 7 24.08 -0.17 -13.60
N PRO A 8 23.73 -0.62 -12.38
CA PRO A 8 22.43 -0.29 -11.82
C PRO A 8 22.40 1.20 -11.49
N LYS A 9 21.75 2.02 -12.34
CA LYS A 9 21.47 3.44 -12.02
C LYS A 9 20.91 3.52 -10.59
N LYS A 10 21.69 4.07 -9.66
CA LYS A 10 21.27 4.33 -8.28
C LYS A 10 19.94 5.09 -8.32
N ALA A 11 18.95 4.61 -7.57
CA ALA A 11 17.69 5.32 -7.46
C ALA A 11 17.95 6.67 -6.78
N LEU A 12 17.60 7.76 -7.46
CA LEU A 12 17.85 9.09 -6.93
C LEU A 12 17.09 9.33 -5.62
N THR A 13 17.79 9.89 -4.63
CA THR A 13 17.20 10.36 -3.37
C THR A 13 16.20 11.50 -3.63
N LEU A 14 15.39 11.86 -2.62
CA LEU A 14 14.46 12.97 -2.78
C LEU A 14 15.19 14.31 -2.95
N ASP A 15 16.31 14.51 -2.25
CA ASP A 15 17.16 15.69 -2.41
C ASP A 15 17.79 15.74 -3.80
N GLU A 16 18.36 14.64 -4.30
CA GLU A 16 18.91 14.57 -5.66
C GLU A 16 17.85 14.84 -6.74
N LYS A 17 16.62 14.35 -6.54
CA LYS A 17 15.49 14.63 -7.44
C LYS A 17 15.06 16.09 -7.40
N LEU A 18 15.07 16.71 -6.22
CA LEU A 18 14.70 18.10 -6.05
C LEU A 18 15.73 18.99 -6.72
N GLN A 19 17.02 18.78 -6.44
CA GLN A 19 18.11 19.51 -7.05
C GLN A 19 18.05 19.43 -8.58
N ARG A 20 17.95 18.20 -9.12
CA ARG A 20 17.83 17.99 -10.57
C ARG A 20 16.66 18.74 -11.22
N LYS A 21 15.54 18.91 -10.51
CA LYS A 21 14.40 19.69 -11.02
C LYS A 21 14.67 21.19 -10.97
N LEU A 22 15.34 21.69 -9.94
CA LEU A 22 15.74 23.09 -9.83
C LEU A 22 16.75 23.42 -10.95
N ASP A 23 17.76 22.57 -11.15
CA ASP A 23 18.75 22.74 -12.22
C ASP A 23 18.07 22.78 -13.61
N LYS A 24 17.11 21.88 -13.83
CA LYS A 24 16.34 21.87 -15.07
C LYS A 24 15.51 23.14 -15.26
N LEU A 25 14.94 23.69 -14.18
CA LEU A 25 14.19 24.94 -14.24
C LEU A 25 15.12 26.12 -14.56
N ALA A 26 16.33 26.13 -13.99
CA ALA A 26 17.32 27.20 -14.16
C ALA A 26 17.82 27.38 -15.60
N VAL A 27 17.84 26.31 -16.40
CA VAL A 27 18.27 26.34 -17.80
C VAL A 27 17.11 26.51 -18.80
N GLU A 28 15.89 26.73 -18.32
CA GLU A 28 14.72 26.84 -19.20
C GLU A 28 14.61 28.26 -19.77
N GLY A 29 15.03 28.45 -21.03
CA GLY A 29 15.12 29.78 -21.65
C GLY A 29 13.80 30.54 -21.85
N ASN A 30 12.66 29.86 -21.78
CA ASN A 30 11.34 30.47 -22.01
C ASN A 30 10.67 30.95 -20.71
N ILE A 31 11.38 30.97 -19.58
CA ILE A 31 10.84 31.41 -18.28
C ILE A 31 11.62 32.63 -17.82
N ASN A 32 10.90 33.64 -17.31
CA ASN A 32 11.52 34.83 -16.74
C ASN A 32 12.54 34.46 -15.63
N PRO A 33 13.81 34.91 -15.73
CA PRO A 33 14.85 34.58 -14.74
C PRO A 33 14.50 34.98 -13.31
N LYS A 34 13.78 36.10 -13.12
CA LYS A 34 13.36 36.55 -11.78
C LYS A 34 12.38 35.58 -11.14
N ASN A 35 11.47 35.00 -11.92
CA ASN A 35 10.55 33.97 -11.42
C ASN A 35 11.30 32.70 -10.97
N ILE A 36 12.32 32.28 -11.72
CA ILE A 36 13.15 31.13 -11.35
C ILE A 36 13.82 31.40 -10.00
N GLU A 37 14.39 32.58 -9.82
CA GLU A 37 15.01 33.01 -8.56
C GLU A 37 14.01 32.96 -7.40
N LEU A 38 12.83 33.58 -7.55
CA LEU A 38 11.79 33.61 -6.51
C LEU A 38 11.30 32.21 -6.14
N VAL A 39 11.09 31.32 -7.12
CA VAL A 39 10.70 29.93 -6.85
C VAL A 39 11.81 29.19 -6.11
N ASN A 40 13.07 29.36 -6.49
CA ASN A 40 14.19 28.74 -5.79
C ASN A 40 14.27 29.22 -4.32
N GLN A 41 14.12 30.52 -4.07
CA GLN A 41 14.08 31.07 -2.73
C GLN A 41 12.91 30.51 -1.91
N PHE A 42 11.72 30.44 -2.48
CA PHE A 42 10.55 29.85 -1.84
C PHE A 42 10.77 28.38 -1.47
N ILE A 43 11.34 27.58 -2.37
CA ILE A 43 11.63 26.16 -2.10
C ILE A 43 12.65 26.02 -0.96
N ASN A 44 13.70 26.84 -0.96
CA ASN A 44 14.68 26.85 0.13
C ASN A 44 14.06 27.27 1.47
N ASN A 45 13.18 28.28 1.45
CA ASN A 45 12.43 28.68 2.63
C ASN A 45 11.52 27.54 3.13
N ALA A 46 10.79 26.87 2.25
CA ALA A 46 9.94 25.74 2.62
C ALA A 46 10.75 24.59 3.27
N ILE A 47 11.97 24.33 2.79
CA ILE A 47 12.90 23.38 3.43
C ILE A 47 13.29 23.85 4.83
N ARG A 48 13.63 25.14 4.98
CA ARG A 48 13.99 25.76 6.26
C ARG A 48 12.86 25.69 7.28
N GLU A 49 11.62 25.87 6.85
CA GLU A 49 10.41 25.70 7.67
C GLU A 49 10.07 24.23 7.98
N GLY A 50 10.92 23.28 7.58
CA GLY A 50 10.75 21.86 7.88
C GLY A 50 9.78 21.11 6.97
N LYS A 51 9.41 21.68 5.80
CA LYS A 51 8.60 20.92 4.82
C LYS A 51 9.40 19.75 4.27
N SER A 52 8.70 18.63 4.03
CA SER A 52 9.34 17.45 3.45
C SER A 52 9.78 17.72 2.01
N ARG A 53 10.87 17.06 1.57
CA ARG A 53 11.39 17.17 0.19
C ARG A 53 10.34 16.78 -0.85
N GLN A 54 9.48 15.83 -0.50
CA GLN A 54 8.35 15.44 -1.35
C GLN A 54 7.33 16.57 -1.52
N SER A 55 7.08 17.37 -0.47
CA SER A 55 6.21 18.56 -0.55
C SER A 55 6.86 19.66 -1.39
N CYS A 56 8.16 19.87 -1.24
CA CYS A 56 8.93 20.81 -2.06
C CYS A 56 8.89 20.42 -3.54
N LEU A 57 9.04 19.13 -3.86
CA LEU A 57 8.90 18.60 -5.22
C LEU A 57 7.50 18.85 -5.82
N THR A 58 6.44 18.83 -5.01
CA THR A 58 5.07 19.12 -5.46
C THR A 58 4.82 20.61 -5.63
N TYR A 59 5.37 21.46 -4.76
CA TYR A 59 5.38 22.91 -4.93
C TYR A 59 6.08 23.28 -6.23
N LEU A 60 7.33 22.86 -6.39
CA LEU A 60 8.13 23.12 -7.59
C LEU A 60 7.42 22.63 -8.84
N GLY A 61 6.87 21.41 -8.83
CA GLY A 61 6.13 20.87 -9.98
C GLY A 61 4.90 21.69 -10.36
N SER A 62 4.20 22.29 -9.40
CA SER A 62 3.01 23.11 -9.65
C SER A 62 3.40 24.50 -10.13
N LEU A 63 4.38 25.12 -9.49
CA LEU A 63 4.88 26.45 -9.86
C LEU A 63 5.56 26.44 -11.23
N THR A 64 6.37 25.42 -11.55
CA THR A 64 6.88 25.22 -12.91
C THR A 64 5.75 25.07 -13.93
N TYR A 65 4.60 24.50 -13.54
CA TYR A 65 3.45 24.42 -14.42
C TYR A 65 2.89 25.81 -14.73
N VAL A 66 2.73 26.65 -13.71
CA VAL A 66 2.28 28.03 -13.88
C VAL A 66 3.25 28.80 -14.77
N LEU A 67 4.53 28.81 -14.40
CA LEU A 67 5.58 29.53 -15.12
C LEU A 67 5.73 29.16 -16.60
N LYS A 68 5.32 27.95 -17.00
CA LYS A 68 5.40 27.52 -18.40
C LYS A 68 4.12 27.75 -19.21
N ASN A 69 3.00 28.11 -18.56
CA ASN A 69 1.72 28.34 -19.25
C ASN A 69 1.26 29.81 -19.11
N THR A 70 2.04 30.66 -18.46
CA THR A 70 1.69 32.05 -18.22
C THR A 70 2.93 32.92 -18.36
N ASP A 71 2.77 34.15 -18.84
CA ASP A 71 3.83 35.15 -18.92
C ASP A 71 3.94 36.03 -17.66
N ILE A 72 3.25 35.65 -16.58
CA ILE A 72 3.19 36.39 -15.32
C ILE A 72 4.60 36.56 -14.74
N VAL A 73 4.93 37.79 -14.38
CA VAL A 73 6.14 38.12 -13.62
C VAL A 73 5.72 38.33 -12.17
N PHE A 74 6.05 37.39 -11.29
CA PHE A 74 5.50 37.35 -9.93
C PHE A 74 5.97 38.50 -9.04
N SER A 75 7.06 39.18 -9.37
CA SER A 75 7.53 40.35 -8.62
C SER A 75 6.61 41.58 -8.72
N ASN A 76 5.72 41.61 -9.71
CA ASN A 76 4.80 42.70 -9.98
C ASN A 76 3.45 42.18 -10.50
N ALA A 77 3.05 40.99 -10.05
CA ALA A 77 1.80 40.37 -10.49
C ALA A 77 0.60 41.18 -10.03
N THR A 78 -0.32 41.42 -10.96
CA THR A 78 -1.60 42.10 -10.70
C THR A 78 -2.70 41.11 -10.34
N VAL A 79 -3.85 41.63 -9.92
CA VAL A 79 -5.07 40.83 -9.71
C VAL A 79 -5.49 40.17 -11.02
N GLU A 80 -5.50 40.95 -12.10
CA GLU A 80 -5.90 40.54 -13.44
C GLU A 80 -5.02 39.40 -13.99
N ASP A 81 -3.71 39.45 -13.71
CA ASP A 81 -2.77 38.37 -14.08
C ASP A 81 -3.18 37.04 -13.44
N ILE A 82 -3.47 37.04 -12.15
CA ILE A 82 -3.84 35.84 -11.41
C ILE A 82 -5.23 35.34 -11.83
N GLU A 83 -6.18 36.23 -12.08
CA GLU A 83 -7.51 35.85 -12.61
C GLU A 83 -7.42 35.22 -14.01
N SER A 84 -6.58 35.79 -14.89
CA SER A 84 -6.29 35.23 -16.21
C SER A 84 -5.67 33.84 -16.10
N MET A 85 -4.70 33.64 -15.20
CA MET A 85 -4.12 32.32 -14.93
C MET A 85 -5.14 31.31 -14.42
N LEU A 86 -6.01 31.70 -13.48
CA LEU A 86 -7.04 30.81 -12.94
C LEU A 86 -8.07 30.39 -14.00
N THR A 87 -8.39 31.30 -14.92
CA THR A 87 -9.30 31.05 -16.04
C THR A 87 -8.67 30.10 -17.05
N THR A 88 -7.44 30.37 -17.48
CA THR A 88 -6.72 29.53 -18.45
C THR A 88 -6.34 28.16 -17.88
N LEU A 89 -6.12 28.04 -16.56
CA LEU A 89 -5.86 26.77 -15.86
C LEU A 89 -6.94 25.72 -16.13
N GLU A 90 -8.18 26.12 -16.41
CA GLU A 90 -9.24 25.18 -16.73
C GLU A 90 -9.03 24.46 -18.07
N MET A 91 -8.27 25.06 -18.99
CA MET A 91 -7.93 24.54 -20.32
C MET A 91 -6.57 23.83 -20.36
N TRP A 92 -5.77 23.90 -19.30
CA TRP A 92 -4.44 23.29 -19.29
C TRP A 92 -4.52 21.76 -19.42
N THR A 93 -3.59 21.20 -20.20
CA THR A 93 -3.46 19.77 -20.48
C THR A 93 -2.17 19.22 -19.92
N ALA A 94 -2.15 17.96 -19.52
CA ALA A 94 -0.97 17.29 -18.97
C ALA A 94 0.19 17.23 -19.98
N ARG A 95 1.39 17.63 -19.55
CA ARG A 95 2.57 17.76 -20.43
C ARG A 95 3.36 16.46 -20.68
N SER A 96 3.09 15.40 -19.94
CA SER A 96 3.88 14.17 -20.04
C SER A 96 3.15 12.92 -19.52
N GLY A 97 3.67 11.75 -19.87
CA GLY A 97 3.16 10.46 -19.43
C GLY A 97 1.92 10.01 -20.21
N ARG A 98 1.21 9.00 -19.68
CA ARG A 98 0.05 8.37 -20.35
C ARG A 98 -1.14 9.28 -20.57
N ASN A 99 -1.17 10.43 -19.88
CA ASN A 99 -2.23 11.42 -19.98
C ASN A 99 -1.79 12.65 -20.76
N LYS A 100 -0.67 12.58 -21.51
CA LYS A 100 -0.20 13.71 -22.31
C LYS A 100 -1.36 14.25 -23.17
N ASP A 101 -1.46 15.57 -23.23
CA ASP A 101 -2.45 16.33 -24.01
C ASP A 101 -3.91 16.18 -23.52
N LYS A 102 -4.16 15.40 -22.45
CA LYS A 102 -5.48 15.33 -21.80
C LYS A 102 -5.66 16.45 -20.78
N PRO A 103 -6.89 16.94 -20.56
CA PRO A 103 -7.18 17.95 -19.54
C PRO A 103 -6.69 17.55 -18.14
N LEU A 104 -6.23 18.54 -17.36
CA LEU A 104 -5.84 18.32 -15.98
C LEU A 104 -7.02 17.88 -15.11
N SER A 105 -6.76 16.93 -14.20
CA SER A 105 -7.77 16.50 -13.23
C SER A 105 -8.17 17.63 -12.27
N PRO A 106 -9.40 17.66 -11.75
CA PRO A 106 -9.82 18.65 -10.75
C PRO A 106 -8.87 18.73 -9.55
N PHE A 107 -8.37 17.58 -9.08
CA PHE A 107 -7.39 17.51 -7.99
C PHE A 107 -6.08 18.21 -8.35
N THR A 108 -5.54 17.98 -9.56
CA THR A 108 -4.32 18.62 -10.02
C THR A 108 -4.49 20.13 -10.11
N LYS A 109 -5.60 20.59 -10.70
CA LYS A 109 -5.93 22.03 -10.77
C LYS A 109 -6.01 22.65 -9.38
N ASN A 110 -6.68 21.98 -8.43
CA ASN A 110 -6.79 22.45 -7.06
C ASN A 110 -5.44 22.49 -6.32
N SER A 111 -4.56 21.52 -6.56
CA SER A 111 -3.19 21.55 -6.02
C SER A 111 -2.38 22.71 -6.60
N ILE A 112 -2.49 22.98 -7.90
CA ILE A 112 -1.84 24.15 -8.52
C ILE A 112 -2.34 25.44 -7.86
N LYS A 113 -3.65 25.64 -7.76
CA LYS A 113 -4.26 26.79 -7.07
C LYS A 113 -3.72 26.94 -5.64
N GLY A 114 -3.72 25.86 -4.86
CA GLY A 114 -3.24 25.87 -3.48
C GLY A 114 -1.75 26.21 -3.34
N HIS A 115 -0.91 25.67 -4.20
CA HIS A 115 0.53 25.95 -4.18
C HIS A 115 0.86 27.36 -4.64
N THR A 116 0.17 27.87 -5.68
CA THR A 116 0.31 29.27 -6.11
C THR A 116 -0.12 30.21 -4.99
N LYS A 117 -1.23 29.91 -4.31
CA LYS A 117 -1.68 30.68 -3.14
C LYS A 117 -0.61 30.72 -2.04
N THR A 118 -0.02 29.58 -1.68
CA THR A 118 1.05 29.54 -0.67
C THR A 118 2.29 30.32 -1.12
N PHE A 119 2.64 30.28 -2.40
CA PHE A 119 3.77 31.01 -2.96
C PHE A 119 3.54 32.53 -2.92
N LEU A 120 2.37 33.01 -3.33
CA LEU A 120 2.03 34.44 -3.25
C LEU A 120 2.04 34.97 -1.80
N LYS A 121 1.54 34.19 -0.83
CA LYS A 121 1.66 34.56 0.59
C LYS A 121 3.11 34.70 1.06
N TYR A 122 4.01 33.86 0.53
CA TYR A 122 5.43 33.96 0.83
C TYR A 122 6.06 35.24 0.24
N LEU A 123 5.60 35.69 -0.92
CA LEU A 123 6.07 36.93 -1.55
C LEU A 123 5.54 38.21 -0.87
N GLY A 124 4.51 38.08 -0.03
CA GLY A 124 3.86 39.20 0.67
C GLY A 124 2.50 39.60 0.08
N ASP A 125 2.11 39.04 -1.06
CA ASP A 125 0.88 39.36 -1.80
C ASP A 125 -0.35 38.63 -1.21
N THR A 126 -0.60 38.86 0.08
CA THR A 126 -1.64 38.16 0.84
C THR A 126 -3.05 38.42 0.31
N GLU A 127 -3.33 39.64 -0.12
CA GLU A 127 -4.62 40.03 -0.71
C GLU A 127 -4.89 39.23 -2.00
N ILE A 128 -3.91 39.20 -2.91
CA ILE A 128 -4.02 38.45 -4.16
C ILE A 128 -4.16 36.95 -3.89
N ALA A 129 -3.38 36.43 -2.95
CA ALA A 129 -3.43 35.03 -2.56
C ALA A 129 -4.81 34.62 -1.99
N ASP A 130 -5.50 35.51 -1.27
CA ASP A 130 -6.77 35.19 -0.62
C ASP A 130 -7.99 35.19 -1.55
N MET A 131 -7.84 35.76 -2.75
CA MET A 131 -8.78 35.57 -3.86
C MET A 131 -8.78 34.14 -4.41
N ILE A 132 -7.63 33.45 -4.36
CA ILE A 132 -7.52 32.07 -4.87
C ILE A 132 -8.33 31.13 -3.96
N LYS A 133 -9.49 30.69 -4.46
CA LYS A 133 -10.36 29.73 -3.77
C LYS A 133 -9.99 28.30 -4.14
N CYS A 134 -9.59 27.53 -3.13
CA CYS A 134 -9.36 26.09 -3.25
C CYS A 134 -10.61 25.33 -2.82
N LYS A 135 -11.00 24.30 -3.57
CA LYS A 135 -12.14 23.44 -3.25
C LYS A 135 -11.67 22.28 -2.37
N ASN A 136 -12.48 21.91 -1.39
CA ASN A 136 -12.31 20.63 -0.71
C ASN A 136 -12.89 19.51 -1.58
N LEU A 137 -12.06 19.00 -2.49
CA LEU A 137 -12.45 17.93 -3.40
C LEU A 137 -12.51 16.61 -2.63
N LYS A 138 -13.71 16.19 -2.21
CA LYS A 138 -13.93 14.86 -1.68
C LYS A 138 -14.04 13.87 -2.85
N GLY A 139 -13.11 12.93 -2.93
CA GLY A 139 -13.28 11.78 -3.82
C GLY A 139 -14.35 10.86 -3.23
N LYS A 140 -15.56 10.84 -3.80
CA LYS A 140 -16.53 9.79 -3.47
C LYS A 140 -15.95 8.47 -3.98
N LYS A 141 -15.64 7.55 -3.07
CA LYS A 141 -15.36 6.17 -3.44
C LYS A 141 -16.66 5.41 -3.36
N LEU A 142 -16.98 4.68 -4.43
CA LEU A 142 -18.15 3.83 -4.41
C LEU A 142 -17.82 2.57 -3.59
N PRO A 143 -18.78 1.99 -2.86
CA PRO A 143 -18.59 0.71 -2.18
C PRO A 143 -18.00 -0.37 -3.11
N GLU A 144 -18.37 -0.35 -4.39
CA GLU A 144 -17.87 -1.24 -5.43
C GLU A 144 -16.34 -1.15 -5.66
N ASP A 145 -15.73 0.00 -5.37
CA ASP A 145 -14.28 0.22 -5.48
C ASP A 145 -13.48 -0.42 -4.33
N ILE A 146 -14.16 -0.87 -3.27
CA ILE A 146 -13.56 -1.48 -2.09
C ILE A 146 -13.35 -2.97 -2.36
N LEU A 147 -12.18 -3.50 -1.97
CA LEU A 147 -11.92 -4.94 -2.11
C LEU A 147 -12.75 -5.71 -1.09
N THR A 148 -13.44 -6.76 -1.55
CA THR A 148 -14.12 -7.69 -0.66
C THR A 148 -13.11 -8.59 0.06
N LYS A 149 -13.55 -9.30 1.11
CA LYS A 149 -12.72 -10.30 1.80
C LYS A 149 -12.21 -11.37 0.81
N ASP A 150 -13.06 -11.92 -0.04
CA ASP A 150 -12.65 -12.95 -1.01
C ASP A 150 -11.69 -12.43 -2.07
N GLU A 151 -11.83 -11.18 -2.51
CA GLU A 151 -10.87 -10.57 -3.44
C GLU A 151 -9.49 -10.39 -2.80
N VAL A 152 -9.44 -9.96 -1.54
CA VAL A 152 -8.18 -9.86 -0.78
C VAL A 152 -7.54 -11.24 -0.62
N LEU A 153 -8.32 -12.26 -0.24
CA LEU A 153 -7.83 -13.64 -0.13
C LEU A 153 -7.30 -14.14 -1.48
N SER A 154 -8.05 -13.93 -2.57
CA SER A 154 -7.63 -14.31 -3.92
C SER A 154 -6.30 -13.65 -4.31
N ILE A 155 -6.13 -12.35 -4.02
CA ILE A 155 -4.85 -11.66 -4.28
C ILE A 155 -3.71 -12.28 -3.49
N ILE A 156 -3.91 -12.56 -2.19
CA ILE A 156 -2.87 -13.15 -1.35
C ILE A 156 -2.55 -14.57 -1.83
N ASP A 157 -3.55 -15.40 -2.13
CA ASP A 157 -3.35 -16.79 -2.56
C ASP A 157 -2.57 -16.91 -3.87
N HIS A 158 -2.80 -15.98 -4.80
CA HIS A 158 -2.14 -15.94 -6.12
C HIS A 158 -0.79 -15.18 -6.12
N ALA A 159 -0.36 -14.65 -4.97
CA ALA A 159 0.95 -14.01 -4.87
C ALA A 159 2.07 -15.03 -5.13
N GLY A 160 3.10 -14.60 -5.86
CA GLY A 160 4.08 -15.51 -6.46
C GLY A 160 5.12 -16.11 -5.51
N SER A 161 5.20 -15.64 -4.26
CA SER A 161 6.17 -16.10 -3.29
C SER A 161 5.64 -15.95 -1.87
N ILE A 162 6.21 -16.69 -0.91
CA ILE A 162 5.83 -16.55 0.50
C ILE A 162 6.06 -15.13 1.05
N ARG A 163 7.14 -14.47 0.60
CA ARG A 163 7.38 -13.05 0.91
C ARG A 163 6.21 -12.19 0.46
N ASP A 164 5.73 -12.37 -0.77
CA ASP A 164 4.68 -11.52 -1.32
C ASP A 164 3.32 -11.82 -0.66
N LYS A 165 3.05 -13.09 -0.30
CA LYS A 165 1.89 -13.49 0.52
C LYS A 165 1.91 -12.79 1.88
N ALA A 166 3.04 -12.86 2.58
CA ALA A 166 3.24 -12.17 3.86
C ALA A 166 3.11 -10.65 3.72
N LEU A 167 3.66 -10.07 2.65
CA LEU A 167 3.63 -8.63 2.39
C LEU A 167 2.21 -8.11 2.18
N PHE A 168 1.41 -8.79 1.34
CA PHE A 168 0.01 -8.38 1.12
C PHE A 168 -0.88 -8.69 2.32
N GLY A 169 -0.66 -9.82 3.01
CA GLY A 169 -1.36 -10.17 4.24
C GLY A 169 -1.16 -9.13 5.35
N LEU A 170 0.10 -8.74 5.61
CA LEU A 170 0.43 -7.70 6.58
C LEU A 170 -0.14 -6.34 6.16
N LEU A 171 0.00 -5.97 4.89
CA LEU A 171 -0.54 -4.72 4.35
C LEU A 171 -2.06 -4.61 4.57
N TYR A 172 -2.78 -5.70 4.29
CA TYR A 172 -4.22 -5.78 4.52
C TYR A 172 -4.55 -5.69 6.00
N GLU A 173 -4.05 -6.61 6.83
CA GLU A 173 -4.50 -6.67 8.23
C GLU A 173 -4.13 -5.41 9.01
N THR A 174 -2.90 -4.90 8.86
CA THR A 174 -2.46 -3.72 9.60
C THR A 174 -2.99 -2.40 9.02
N GLY A 175 -3.53 -2.46 7.80
CA GLY A 175 -3.95 -1.30 7.02
C GLY A 175 -2.85 -0.26 6.84
N CYS A 176 -1.57 -0.63 6.90
CA CYS A 176 -0.46 0.33 6.92
C CYS A 176 -0.31 1.13 5.62
N ARG A 177 0.31 2.31 5.71
CA ARG A 177 0.67 3.07 4.50
C ARG A 177 1.83 2.38 3.81
N SER A 178 1.96 2.55 2.50
CA SER A 178 3.08 1.96 1.76
C SER A 178 4.45 2.43 2.24
N GLY A 179 4.56 3.67 2.71
CA GLY A 179 5.79 4.18 3.34
C GLY A 179 6.13 3.42 4.63
N GLU A 180 5.13 3.20 5.48
CA GLU A 180 5.26 2.44 6.74
C GLU A 180 5.65 0.98 6.45
N LEU A 181 4.99 0.34 5.49
CA LEU A 181 5.29 -1.02 5.05
C LEU A 181 6.76 -1.16 4.60
N LEU A 182 7.19 -0.29 3.71
CA LEU A 182 8.51 -0.39 3.06
C LEU A 182 9.67 0.03 3.95
N SER A 183 9.39 0.75 5.04
CA SER A 183 10.40 1.12 6.04
C SER A 183 10.54 0.08 7.16
N MET A 184 9.74 -0.99 7.15
CA MET A 184 9.79 -2.01 8.20
C MET A 184 11.11 -2.76 8.17
N LYS A 185 11.65 -2.99 9.37
CA LYS A 185 12.83 -3.79 9.63
C LYS A 185 12.44 -5.10 10.32
N VAL A 186 13.35 -6.07 10.32
CA VAL A 186 13.13 -7.37 10.97
C VAL A 186 12.74 -7.19 12.45
N LYS A 187 13.40 -6.28 13.18
CA LYS A 187 13.09 -5.96 14.58
C LYS A 187 11.68 -5.42 14.84
N ASN A 188 10.95 -5.01 13.79
CA ASN A 188 9.60 -4.44 13.95
C ASN A 188 8.51 -5.51 14.06
N ILE A 189 8.87 -6.79 13.98
CA ILE A 189 7.97 -7.93 14.03
C ILE A 189 8.21 -8.71 15.32
N GLU A 190 7.13 -8.98 16.04
CA GLU A 190 7.14 -9.79 17.26
C GLU A 190 6.09 -10.90 17.13
N PHE A 191 6.53 -12.15 17.14
CA PHE A 191 5.62 -13.30 17.10
C PHE A 191 5.10 -13.63 18.49
N MET A 192 3.80 -13.83 18.60
CA MET A 192 3.12 -14.12 19.86
C MET A 192 2.87 -15.62 20.01
N ASN A 193 2.82 -16.10 21.26
CA ASN A 193 2.59 -17.52 21.57
C ASN A 193 1.18 -18.01 21.17
N ASN A 194 0.21 -17.09 21.08
CA ASN A 194 -1.16 -17.40 20.65
C ASN A 194 -1.32 -17.47 19.12
N GLY A 195 -0.21 -17.51 18.37
CA GLY A 195 -0.20 -17.58 16.91
C GLY A 195 -0.35 -16.24 16.20
N GLY A 196 -0.60 -15.15 16.94
CA GLY A 196 -0.63 -13.79 16.41
C GLY A 196 0.76 -13.20 16.18
N CYS A 197 0.76 -12.01 15.60
CA CYS A 197 1.95 -11.21 15.39
C CYS A 197 1.66 -9.73 15.73
N ALA A 198 2.64 -9.06 16.32
CA ALA A 198 2.63 -7.61 16.46
C ALA A 198 3.58 -6.97 15.45
N ALA A 199 3.07 -5.99 14.70
CA ALA A 199 3.84 -5.12 13.82
C ALA A 199 3.96 -3.73 14.44
N THR A 200 5.20 -3.27 14.63
CA THR A 200 5.50 -1.94 15.15
C THR A 200 5.92 -1.01 14.01
N PHE A 201 5.20 0.10 13.85
CA PHE A 201 5.51 1.15 12.90
C PHE A 201 6.12 2.32 13.68
N PRO A 202 7.47 2.47 13.73
CA PRO A 202 8.12 3.49 14.54
C PRO A 202 7.96 4.90 13.94
N GLN A 203 7.69 4.97 12.64
CA GLN A 203 7.52 6.22 11.91
C GLN A 203 6.17 6.21 11.18
N GLY A 204 5.45 7.32 11.28
CA GLY A 204 4.16 7.50 10.64
C GLY A 204 3.79 8.98 10.65
N LYS A 205 2.89 9.40 9.75
CA LYS A 205 2.42 10.79 9.69
C LYS A 205 1.82 11.27 11.02
N THR A 206 1.30 10.34 11.81
CA THR A 206 0.60 10.59 13.08
C THR A 206 1.34 10.04 14.30
N GLY A 207 2.64 9.74 14.16
CA GLY A 207 3.44 9.11 15.21
C GLY A 207 3.52 7.58 15.12
N PRO A 208 4.24 6.95 16.06
CA PRO A 208 4.43 5.51 16.09
C PRO A 208 3.14 4.78 16.48
N ARG A 209 2.99 3.53 16.00
CA ARG A 209 1.88 2.65 16.39
C ARG A 209 2.28 1.19 16.36
N ARG A 210 1.65 0.38 17.21
CA ARG A 210 1.77 -1.08 17.23
C ARG A 210 0.41 -1.68 16.88
N VAL A 211 0.41 -2.66 15.98
CA VAL A 211 -0.82 -3.32 15.51
C VAL A 211 -0.67 -4.82 15.61
N LEU A 212 -1.69 -5.46 16.18
CA LEU A 212 -1.82 -6.92 16.23
C LEU A 212 -2.56 -7.42 14.98
N PHE A 213 -2.10 -8.55 14.46
CA PHE A 213 -2.76 -9.27 13.37
C PHE A 213 -2.53 -10.78 13.51
N PHE A 214 -3.45 -11.56 12.94
CA PHE A 214 -3.54 -13.00 13.22
C PHE A 214 -3.72 -13.82 11.94
N ASN A 215 -4.57 -13.37 11.02
CA ASN A 215 -5.03 -14.22 9.92
C ASN A 215 -3.89 -14.58 8.96
N PHE A 216 -3.00 -13.63 8.66
CA PHE A 216 -1.86 -13.83 7.77
C PHE A 216 -0.51 -13.87 8.51
N ALA A 217 -0.52 -13.93 9.85
CA ALA A 217 0.68 -14.19 10.64
C ALA A 217 1.40 -15.50 10.25
N PRO A 218 0.69 -16.60 9.89
CA PRO A 218 1.33 -17.81 9.38
C PRO A 218 2.24 -17.57 8.17
N TYR A 219 1.82 -16.76 7.20
CA TYR A 219 2.66 -16.44 6.04
C TYR A 219 3.89 -15.62 6.43
N LEU A 220 3.76 -14.70 7.38
CA LEU A 220 4.91 -13.95 7.87
C LEU A 220 5.90 -14.86 8.61
N ARG A 221 5.42 -15.80 9.43
CA ARG A 221 6.28 -16.77 10.13
C ARG A 221 7.08 -17.60 9.13
N GLN A 222 6.41 -18.14 8.11
CA GLN A 222 7.06 -18.91 7.05
C GLN A 222 8.06 -18.05 6.24
N TRP A 223 7.73 -16.78 5.98
CA TRP A 223 8.66 -15.86 5.34
C TRP A 223 9.93 -15.69 6.18
N MET A 224 9.78 -15.48 7.50
CA MET A 224 10.90 -15.28 8.43
C MET A 224 11.83 -16.48 8.55
N GLU A 225 11.34 -17.72 8.40
CA GLU A 225 12.18 -18.93 8.40
C GLU A 225 13.24 -18.91 7.29
N SER A 226 12.86 -18.39 6.11
CA SER A 226 13.70 -18.29 4.91
C SER A 226 14.26 -16.89 4.65
N HIS A 227 14.08 -15.95 5.59
CA HIS A 227 14.39 -14.54 5.35
C HIS A 227 15.91 -14.32 5.27
N PRO A 228 16.42 -13.68 4.20
CA PRO A 228 17.86 -13.57 3.95
C PRO A 228 18.60 -12.69 4.98
N LEU A 229 17.87 -11.79 5.66
CA LEU A 229 18.38 -10.91 6.71
C LEU A 229 17.78 -11.24 8.09
N LYS A 230 17.33 -12.49 8.34
CA LYS A 230 16.62 -12.85 9.58
C LYS A 230 17.40 -12.55 10.87
N ASP A 231 18.73 -12.62 10.81
CA ASP A 231 19.64 -12.42 11.93
C ASP A 231 20.12 -10.96 12.06
N ASP A 232 19.70 -10.07 11.14
CA ASP A 232 19.98 -8.64 11.20
C ASP A 232 18.71 -7.88 11.61
N PRO A 233 18.62 -7.40 12.88
CA PRO A 233 17.48 -6.63 13.36
C PRO A 233 17.22 -5.34 12.56
N GLU A 234 18.26 -4.74 11.98
CA GLU A 234 18.15 -3.53 11.15
C GLU A 234 17.85 -3.83 9.68
N GLY A 235 17.92 -5.10 9.29
CA GLY A 235 17.66 -5.59 7.95
C GLY A 235 16.25 -5.27 7.50
N ALA A 236 16.09 -4.96 6.22
CA ALA A 236 14.78 -4.67 5.63
C ALA A 236 13.89 -5.91 5.72
N LEU A 237 12.65 -5.75 6.22
CA LEU A 237 11.67 -6.86 6.28
C LEU A 237 11.20 -7.31 4.88
N TRP A 238 11.25 -6.37 3.92
CA TRP A 238 10.86 -6.60 2.54
C TRP A 238 12.02 -6.27 1.59
N PRO A 239 13.07 -7.11 1.54
CA PRO A 239 14.20 -6.88 0.65
C PRO A 239 13.86 -7.26 -0.81
N THR A 240 14.62 -6.70 -1.76
CA THR A 240 14.68 -7.18 -3.15
C THR A 240 15.17 -8.63 -3.19
N THR A 241 14.82 -9.36 -4.24
CA THR A 241 15.30 -10.74 -4.44
C THR A 241 16.69 -10.82 -5.08
N ASP A 242 17.33 -9.67 -5.34
CA ASP A 242 18.67 -9.62 -5.90
C ASP A 242 19.73 -9.61 -4.79
N TYR A 243 20.99 -9.82 -5.17
CA TYR A 243 22.14 -9.88 -4.26
C TYR A 243 22.31 -8.64 -3.36
N ARG A 244 21.65 -7.53 -3.68
CA ARG A 244 21.77 -6.26 -2.93
C ARG A 244 20.85 -6.23 -1.71
N LEU A 245 19.80 -7.05 -1.69
CA LEU A 245 18.84 -7.17 -0.58
C LEU A 245 18.31 -5.82 -0.07
N THR A 246 18.19 -4.84 -0.96
CA THR A 246 17.75 -3.48 -0.63
C THR A 246 16.25 -3.44 -0.34
N PRO A 247 15.74 -2.49 0.47
CA PRO A 247 14.31 -2.36 0.70
C PRO A 247 13.50 -2.25 -0.60
N LEU A 248 12.36 -2.94 -0.68
CA LEU A 248 11.44 -2.80 -1.79
C LEU A 248 10.99 -1.34 -1.94
N THR A 249 10.85 -0.92 -3.20
CA THR A 249 10.36 0.41 -3.51
C THR A 249 8.84 0.39 -3.73
N ASN A 250 8.20 1.56 -3.62
CA ASN A 250 6.79 1.71 -3.97
C ASN A 250 6.49 1.24 -5.42
N LEU A 251 7.43 1.42 -6.35
CA LEU A 251 7.29 0.93 -7.72
C LEU A 251 7.39 -0.60 -7.77
N GLY A 252 8.29 -1.19 -6.99
CA GLY A 252 8.43 -2.64 -6.85
C GLY A 252 7.14 -3.28 -6.34
N VAL A 253 6.59 -2.79 -5.22
CA VAL A 253 5.32 -3.33 -4.68
C VAL A 253 4.15 -3.14 -5.65
N ARG A 254 4.08 -1.99 -6.35
CA ARG A 254 3.05 -1.79 -7.39
C ARG A 254 3.19 -2.79 -8.53
N TYR A 255 4.41 -3.10 -8.95
CA TYR A 255 4.67 -4.11 -9.97
C TYR A 255 4.20 -5.49 -9.49
N LEU A 256 4.64 -5.91 -8.30
CA LEU A 256 4.22 -7.19 -7.69
C LEU A 256 2.70 -7.30 -7.59
N LEU A 257 2.03 -6.24 -7.14
CA LEU A 257 0.58 -6.21 -7.02
C LEU A 257 -0.11 -6.34 -8.38
N ASN A 258 0.35 -5.62 -9.40
CA ASN A 258 -0.23 -5.71 -10.73
C ASN A 258 -0.06 -7.10 -11.34
N GLU A 259 1.11 -7.72 -11.20
CA GLU A 259 1.35 -9.08 -11.70
C GLU A 259 0.51 -10.11 -10.94
N THR A 260 0.30 -9.92 -9.64
CA THR A 260 -0.55 -10.79 -8.83
C THR A 260 -2.02 -10.66 -9.25
N VAL A 261 -2.54 -9.44 -9.38
CA VAL A 261 -3.93 -9.17 -9.75
C VAL A 261 -4.28 -9.76 -11.12
N LYS A 262 -3.36 -9.73 -12.08
CA LYS A 262 -3.54 -10.39 -13.39
C LYS A 262 -3.89 -11.89 -13.29
N ARG A 263 -3.43 -12.57 -12.23
CA ARG A 263 -3.67 -14.00 -12.00
C ARG A 263 -5.03 -14.30 -11.35
N THR A 264 -5.65 -13.30 -10.72
CA THR A 264 -6.90 -13.46 -9.94
C THR A 264 -8.18 -13.30 -10.76
N GLY A 265 -8.09 -12.69 -11.94
CA GLY A 265 -9.26 -12.32 -12.76
C GLY A 265 -10.02 -11.07 -12.28
N ILE A 266 -9.62 -10.44 -11.17
CA ILE A 266 -10.24 -9.22 -10.63
C ILE A 266 -10.17 -8.09 -11.67
N LYS A 267 -11.34 -7.55 -12.05
CA LYS A 267 -11.48 -6.51 -13.07
C LYS A 267 -11.35 -5.10 -12.53
N LYS A 268 -11.71 -4.89 -11.25
CA LYS A 268 -11.65 -3.56 -10.64
C LYS A 268 -10.20 -3.11 -10.43
N ARG A 269 -10.01 -1.80 -10.32
CA ARG A 269 -8.68 -1.22 -10.13
C ARG A 269 -8.15 -1.51 -8.73
N VAL A 270 -7.15 -2.38 -8.63
CA VAL A 270 -6.44 -2.66 -7.38
C VAL A 270 -5.20 -1.78 -7.25
N TYR A 271 -4.98 -1.23 -6.06
CA TYR A 271 -3.81 -0.41 -5.72
C TYR A 271 -3.48 -0.57 -4.24
N ILE A 272 -2.25 -0.28 -3.84
CA ILE A 272 -1.75 -0.50 -2.46
C ILE A 272 -2.67 0.09 -1.39
N HIS A 273 -3.12 1.33 -1.59
CA HIS A 273 -4.01 1.99 -0.62
C HIS A 273 -5.43 1.36 -0.58
N GLY A 274 -5.83 0.61 -1.62
CA GLY A 274 -7.06 -0.17 -1.67
C GLY A 274 -7.17 -1.19 -0.55
N PHE A 275 -6.07 -1.85 -0.17
CA PHE A 275 -6.05 -2.77 0.97
C PHE A 275 -6.40 -2.09 2.29
N ARG A 276 -5.91 -0.87 2.50
CA ARG A 276 -6.26 -0.08 3.67
C ARG A 276 -7.74 0.32 3.66
N HIS A 277 -8.31 0.63 2.51
CA HIS A 277 -9.74 0.92 2.38
C HIS A 277 -10.58 -0.32 2.72
N ALA A 278 -10.22 -1.48 2.17
CA ALA A 278 -10.86 -2.75 2.48
C ALA A 278 -10.78 -3.04 3.98
N ARG A 279 -9.58 -2.95 4.58
CA ARG A 279 -9.41 -3.17 6.01
C ARG A 279 -10.22 -2.19 6.85
N ALA A 280 -10.18 -0.89 6.53
CA ALA A 280 -10.94 0.12 7.24
C ALA A 280 -12.45 -0.16 7.20
N THR A 281 -12.97 -0.62 6.07
CA THR A 281 -14.37 -1.00 5.91
C THR A 281 -14.69 -2.22 6.77
N HIS A 282 -13.92 -3.30 6.65
CA HIS A 282 -14.19 -4.55 7.37
C HIS A 282 -14.00 -4.43 8.90
N ILE A 283 -13.12 -3.55 9.39
CA ILE A 283 -12.99 -3.32 10.85
C ILE A 283 -14.00 -2.31 11.38
N ALA A 284 -14.65 -1.51 10.52
CA ALA A 284 -15.67 -0.55 10.95
C ALA A 284 -16.89 -1.25 11.55
N GLU A 285 -17.16 -2.51 11.18
CA GLU A 285 -18.18 -3.35 11.80
C GLU A 285 -17.86 -3.65 13.27
N HIS A 286 -16.58 -3.76 13.63
CA HIS A 286 -16.14 -4.27 14.94
C HIS A 286 -15.53 -3.21 15.85
N LEU A 287 -14.99 -2.12 15.30
CA LEU A 287 -14.26 -1.11 16.06
C LEU A 287 -15.00 0.22 16.11
N THR A 288 -14.86 0.96 17.21
CA THR A 288 -15.34 2.35 17.30
C THR A 288 -14.49 3.27 16.43
N GLU A 289 -15.01 4.46 16.12
CA GLU A 289 -14.28 5.46 15.33
C GLU A 289 -12.90 5.78 15.94
N GLN A 290 -12.83 5.94 17.26
CA GLN A 290 -11.59 6.21 17.99
C GLN A 290 -10.61 5.03 17.91
N GLN A 291 -11.10 3.79 18.07
CA GLN A 291 -10.29 2.59 17.92
C GLN A 291 -9.73 2.47 16.50
N MET A 292 -10.54 2.75 15.47
CA MET A 292 -10.09 2.77 14.08
C MET A 292 -9.01 3.82 13.84
N LYS A 293 -9.16 5.04 14.40
CA LYS A 293 -8.15 6.11 14.30
C LYS A 293 -6.81 5.66 14.88
N SER A 294 -6.82 5.06 16.06
CA SER A 294 -5.61 4.49 16.68
C SER A 294 -5.04 3.34 15.85
N TYR A 295 -5.88 2.39 15.43
CA TYR A 295 -5.47 1.21 14.65
C TYR A 295 -4.80 1.60 13.33
N LEU A 296 -5.42 2.50 12.57
CA LEU A 296 -4.97 2.88 11.24
C LEU A 296 -3.95 4.04 11.28
N GLY A 297 -3.72 4.70 12.42
CA GLY A 297 -2.85 5.87 12.50
C GLY A 297 -3.45 7.08 11.78
N TRP A 298 -4.66 7.45 12.18
CA TRP A 298 -5.28 8.74 11.88
C TRP A 298 -5.20 9.64 13.12
N THR A 299 -5.18 10.97 12.91
CA THR A 299 -5.27 11.92 14.02
C THR A 299 -6.66 11.86 14.65
N GLN A 300 -6.78 12.22 15.92
CA GLN A 300 -8.08 12.25 16.61
C GLN A 300 -9.09 13.18 15.91
N SER A 301 -8.60 14.27 15.34
CA SER A 301 -9.37 15.25 14.55
C SER A 301 -9.70 14.82 13.11
N SER A 302 -9.34 13.60 12.68
CA SER A 302 -9.55 13.19 11.29
C SER A 302 -10.96 12.66 11.02
N ASP A 303 -11.63 13.19 10.00
CA ASP A 303 -12.94 12.69 9.54
C ASP A 303 -12.87 11.33 8.80
N MET A 304 -11.68 10.76 8.64
CA MET A 304 -11.49 9.59 7.77
C MET A 304 -12.23 8.34 8.25
N ALA A 305 -12.37 8.17 9.56
CA ALA A 305 -13.03 7.00 10.13
C ALA A 305 -14.55 7.05 9.92
N ALA A 306 -15.17 8.23 10.06
CA ALA A 306 -16.59 8.45 9.83
C ALA A 306 -17.05 7.98 8.42
N ILE A 307 -16.19 8.11 7.41
CA ILE A 307 -16.46 7.63 6.05
C ILE A 307 -16.79 6.13 6.03
N TYR A 308 -16.07 5.31 6.80
CA TYR A 308 -16.24 3.85 6.80
C TYR A 308 -17.29 3.38 7.80
N VAL A 309 -17.42 4.06 8.93
CA VAL A 309 -18.48 3.75 9.92
C VAL A 309 -19.87 3.93 9.30
N HIS A 310 -20.05 4.96 8.47
CA HIS A 310 -21.30 5.15 7.74
C HIS A 310 -21.55 4.03 6.71
N LEU A 311 -20.49 3.52 6.07
CA LEU A 311 -20.58 2.45 5.07
C LEU A 311 -20.85 1.07 5.70
N SER A 312 -20.31 0.79 6.89
CA SER A 312 -20.56 -0.48 7.57
C SER A 312 -21.95 -0.54 8.20
N GLY A 313 -22.72 0.55 8.13
CA GLY A 313 -24.11 0.61 8.60
C GLY A 313 -24.25 0.01 9.99
N LYS A 314 -23.35 0.38 10.92
CA LYS A 314 -23.38 -0.14 12.30
C LYS A 314 -24.80 -0.08 12.79
N ASP A 315 -25.41 -1.25 12.83
CA ASP A 315 -26.81 -1.35 13.10
C ASP A 315 -26.98 -1.05 14.59
N ILE A 316 -27.51 0.14 14.87
CA ILE A 316 -27.79 0.58 16.23
C ILE A 316 -28.69 -0.47 16.89
N ASP A 317 -29.57 -1.09 16.10
CA ASP A 317 -30.49 -2.11 16.58
C ASP A 317 -29.72 -3.37 16.97
N LYS A 318 -28.72 -3.83 16.22
CA LYS A 318 -27.85 -4.95 16.64
C LYS A 318 -27.06 -4.64 17.91
N ALA A 319 -26.57 -3.41 18.06
CA ALA A 319 -25.85 -3.00 19.28
C ALA A 319 -26.79 -2.94 20.50
N ILE A 320 -28.03 -2.46 20.32
CA ILE A 320 -29.07 -2.45 21.36
C ILE A 320 -29.52 -3.87 21.68
N MET A 321 -29.75 -4.72 20.69
CA MET A 321 -30.08 -6.15 20.88
C MET A 321 -29.00 -6.86 21.69
N ALA A 322 -27.72 -6.68 21.33
CA ALA A 322 -26.60 -7.23 22.10
C ALA A 322 -26.55 -6.69 23.55
N MET A 323 -26.82 -5.40 23.78
CA MET A 323 -26.90 -4.82 25.12
C MET A 323 -28.04 -5.44 25.96
N ASN A 324 -29.11 -5.88 25.32
CA ASN A 324 -30.25 -6.55 25.96
C ASN A 324 -30.11 -8.08 25.97
N GLY A 325 -28.93 -8.63 25.64
CA GLY A 325 -28.67 -10.07 25.67
C GLY A 325 -29.34 -10.85 24.53
N ILE A 326 -29.81 -10.18 23.48
CA ILE A 326 -30.37 -10.79 22.29
C ILE A 326 -29.23 -10.97 21.29
N GLU A 327 -28.71 -12.19 21.18
CA GLU A 327 -27.71 -12.53 20.17
C GLU A 327 -28.39 -12.77 18.82
N ASP A 328 -27.93 -12.04 17.80
CA ASP A 328 -28.33 -12.24 16.41
C ASP A 328 -27.66 -13.53 15.89
N ILE A 329 -28.47 -14.55 15.57
CA ILE A 329 -28.03 -15.94 15.40
C ILE A 329 -27.27 -16.16 14.08
N GLU A 330 -27.41 -15.28 13.11
CA GLU A 330 -26.75 -15.40 11.81
C GLU A 330 -25.54 -14.47 11.71
N THR A 331 -24.43 -14.84 12.36
CA THR A 331 -23.14 -14.28 11.96
C THR A 331 -22.66 -15.03 10.70
N PRO A 332 -22.48 -14.34 9.55
CA PRO A 332 -21.92 -14.96 8.37
C PRO A 332 -20.56 -15.57 8.70
N ILE A 333 -20.30 -16.79 8.20
CA ILE A 333 -19.01 -17.47 8.38
C ILE A 333 -17.89 -16.55 7.85
N ASP A 334 -17.00 -16.10 8.74
CA ASP A 334 -15.87 -15.25 8.36
C ASP A 334 -14.82 -16.07 7.60
N THR A 335 -14.89 -16.03 6.27
CA THR A 335 -13.98 -16.74 5.35
C THR A 335 -12.51 -16.34 5.50
N MET A 336 -12.23 -15.26 6.25
CA MET A 336 -10.90 -14.73 6.51
C MET A 336 -10.25 -15.20 7.81
N LYS A 337 -10.90 -16.05 8.61
CA LYS A 337 -10.34 -16.48 9.90
C LYS A 337 -9.25 -17.54 9.72
N ALA A 338 -8.09 -17.35 10.36
CA ALA A 338 -7.07 -18.40 10.44
C ALA A 338 -7.56 -19.60 11.25
N GLY A 339 -7.16 -20.81 10.83
CA GLY A 339 -7.60 -22.08 11.41
C GLY A 339 -6.47 -22.85 12.11
N LYS A 340 -6.81 -23.63 13.14
CA LYS A 340 -5.88 -24.55 13.79
C LYS A 340 -5.81 -25.88 13.04
N CYS A 341 -4.61 -26.42 12.87
CA CYS A 341 -4.42 -27.77 12.37
C CYS A 341 -4.98 -28.79 13.38
N PRO A 342 -5.85 -29.72 12.99
CA PRO A 342 -6.43 -30.70 13.91
C PRO A 342 -5.40 -31.72 14.43
N ARG A 343 -4.26 -31.87 13.73
CA ARG A 343 -3.20 -32.82 14.12
C ARG A 343 -2.15 -32.20 15.04
N CYS A 344 -1.59 -31.05 14.65
CA CYS A 344 -0.45 -30.45 15.35
C CYS A 344 -0.77 -29.11 16.01
N SER A 345 -2.03 -28.67 15.99
CA SER A 345 -2.52 -27.41 16.55
C SER A 345 -1.89 -26.12 16.00
N GLU A 346 -1.07 -26.22 14.95
CA GLU A 346 -0.44 -25.06 14.31
C GLU A 346 -1.49 -24.13 13.69
N MET A 347 -1.28 -22.82 13.80
CA MET A 347 -2.15 -21.83 13.14
C MET A 347 -1.81 -21.75 11.65
N ASN A 348 -2.81 -21.87 10.79
CA ASN A 348 -2.67 -21.82 9.34
C ASN A 348 -3.50 -20.66 8.79
N ALA A 349 -3.01 -20.08 7.68
CA ALA A 349 -3.69 -18.98 7.01
C ALA A 349 -5.09 -19.40 6.53
N PRO A 350 -6.01 -18.45 6.30
CA PRO A 350 -7.34 -18.74 5.79
C PRO A 350 -7.25 -19.54 4.48
N LYS A 351 -8.14 -20.53 4.31
CA LYS A 351 -8.18 -21.42 3.13
C LYS A 351 -6.87 -22.18 2.84
N ALA A 352 -5.99 -22.33 3.84
CA ALA A 352 -4.77 -23.12 3.68
C ALA A 352 -5.10 -24.55 3.28
N LYS A 353 -4.48 -25.02 2.18
CA LYS A 353 -4.66 -26.38 1.65
C LYS A 353 -3.95 -27.44 2.48
N TYR A 354 -2.80 -27.08 3.04
CA TYR A 354 -1.97 -27.96 3.85
C TYR A 354 -1.53 -27.24 5.13
N CYS A 355 -1.28 -28.01 6.18
CA CYS A 355 -0.69 -27.51 7.40
C CYS A 355 0.77 -27.12 7.14
N MET A 356 1.13 -25.88 7.46
CA MET A 356 2.48 -25.37 7.23
C MET A 356 3.56 -26.08 8.06
N LYS A 357 3.20 -26.71 9.18
CA LYS A 357 4.13 -27.40 10.07
C LYS A 357 4.23 -28.90 9.85
N CYS A 358 3.09 -29.59 9.72
CA CYS A 358 3.06 -31.05 9.64
C CYS A 358 2.62 -31.60 8.28
N GLY A 359 2.34 -30.74 7.30
CA GLY A 359 1.95 -31.13 5.95
C GLY A 359 0.56 -31.75 5.81
N LEU A 360 -0.21 -31.88 6.90
CA LEU A 360 -1.57 -32.44 6.86
C LEU A 360 -2.45 -31.67 5.86
N VAL A 361 -3.20 -32.40 5.03
CA VAL A 361 -4.19 -31.81 4.13
C VAL A 361 -5.34 -31.23 4.97
N LEU A 362 -5.62 -29.93 4.81
CA LEU A 362 -6.63 -29.21 5.59
C LEU A 362 -7.92 -28.95 4.80
N SER A 363 -7.85 -28.89 3.47
CA SER A 363 -9.01 -28.65 2.62
C SER A 363 -9.58 -29.95 2.06
N LYS A 364 -10.91 -30.14 2.18
CA LYS A 364 -11.62 -31.35 1.72
C LYS A 364 -11.34 -31.68 0.25
N GLU A 365 -11.42 -30.68 -0.63
CA GLU A 365 -11.14 -30.81 -2.08
C GLU A 365 -9.73 -31.34 -2.38
N GLN A 366 -8.72 -30.91 -1.60
CA GLN A 366 -7.35 -31.42 -1.77
C GLN A 366 -7.18 -32.80 -1.13
N GLY A 367 -7.96 -33.11 -0.09
CA GLY A 367 -8.02 -34.46 0.48
C GLY A 367 -8.51 -35.45 -0.56
N GLU A 368 -9.63 -35.13 -1.21
CA GLU A 368 -10.21 -35.94 -2.30
C GLU A 368 -9.21 -36.13 -3.46
N ALA A 369 -8.54 -35.05 -3.91
CA ALA A 369 -7.53 -35.14 -4.97
C ALA A 369 -6.28 -35.96 -4.57
N VAL A 370 -5.84 -35.87 -3.31
CA VAL A 370 -4.74 -36.67 -2.78
C VAL A 370 -5.15 -38.13 -2.66
N ASP A 371 -6.37 -38.42 -2.18
CA ASP A 371 -6.90 -39.77 -2.07
C ASP A 371 -7.08 -40.43 -3.45
N GLU A 372 -7.57 -39.70 -4.45
CA GLU A 372 -7.59 -40.16 -5.85
C GLU A 372 -6.18 -40.48 -6.35
N THR A 373 -5.22 -39.57 -6.11
CA THR A 373 -3.82 -39.77 -6.54
C THR A 373 -3.18 -40.98 -5.85
N ILE A 374 -3.40 -41.15 -4.54
CA ILE A 374 -2.93 -42.31 -3.78
C ILE A 374 -3.57 -43.59 -4.32
N THR A 375 -4.87 -43.57 -4.62
CA THR A 375 -5.58 -44.72 -5.19
C THR A 375 -4.96 -45.12 -6.54
N VAL A 376 -4.72 -44.16 -7.44
CA VAL A 376 -4.06 -44.41 -8.73
C VAL A 376 -2.63 -44.94 -8.56
N ILE A 377 -1.86 -44.42 -7.61
CA ILE A 377 -0.51 -44.91 -7.32
C ILE A 377 -0.58 -46.35 -6.80
N LEU A 378 -1.48 -46.65 -5.86
CA LEU A 378 -1.66 -47.99 -5.31
C LEU A 378 -2.09 -49.00 -6.39
N GLU A 379 -2.96 -48.61 -7.32
CA GLU A 379 -3.34 -49.44 -8.47
C GLU A 379 -2.14 -49.73 -9.38
N LYS A 380 -1.34 -48.71 -9.70
CA LYS A 380 -0.13 -48.88 -10.52
C LYS A 380 0.93 -49.76 -9.84
N LEU A 381 1.07 -49.64 -8.52
CA LEU A 381 1.97 -50.47 -7.72
C LEU A 381 1.48 -51.92 -7.62
N ARG A 382 0.17 -52.14 -7.47
CA ARG A 382 -0.44 -53.48 -7.51
C ARG A 382 -0.26 -54.14 -8.88
N ALA A 383 -0.34 -53.37 -9.96
CA ALA A 383 -0.14 -53.87 -11.32
C ALA A 383 1.34 -54.19 -11.64
N ASN A 384 2.29 -53.59 -10.92
CA ASN A 384 3.73 -53.86 -11.09
C ASN A 384 4.45 -54.07 -9.74
N PRO A 385 4.26 -55.24 -9.09
CA PRO A 385 4.84 -55.52 -7.77
C PRO A 385 6.37 -55.47 -7.73
N SER A 386 7.04 -55.74 -8.85
CA SER A 386 8.50 -55.70 -8.98
C SER A 386 9.07 -54.29 -8.75
N VAL A 387 8.36 -53.25 -9.19
CA VAL A 387 8.75 -51.83 -8.99
C VAL A 387 8.71 -51.47 -7.51
N LEU A 388 7.70 -51.97 -6.78
CA LEU A 388 7.60 -51.75 -5.34
C LEU A 388 8.74 -52.46 -4.60
N MET A 389 9.07 -53.70 -4.98
CA MET A 389 10.16 -54.46 -4.36
C MET A 389 11.54 -53.81 -4.63
N GLU A 390 11.75 -53.27 -5.83
CA GLU A 390 12.97 -52.53 -6.17
C GLU A 390 13.07 -51.17 -5.44
N ALA A 391 11.94 -50.49 -5.25
CA ALA A 391 11.90 -49.25 -4.46
C ALA A 391 12.17 -49.52 -2.98
N LEU A 392 11.56 -50.56 -2.41
CA LEU A 392 11.77 -50.97 -1.01
C LEU A 392 13.18 -51.47 -0.74
N SER A 393 13.81 -52.18 -1.69
CA SER A 393 15.21 -52.61 -1.54
C SER A 393 16.19 -51.42 -1.52
N LYS A 394 15.92 -50.36 -2.28
CA LYS A 394 16.71 -49.11 -2.27
C LYS A 394 16.53 -48.30 -0.98
N VAL A 395 15.34 -48.31 -0.38
CA VAL A 395 15.07 -47.62 0.90
C VAL A 395 15.75 -48.35 2.07
N ASN A 396 15.70 -49.69 2.08
CA ASN A 396 16.34 -50.50 3.12
C ASN A 396 17.87 -50.59 2.98
N ALA A 397 18.44 -50.24 1.82
CA ALA A 397 19.88 -50.16 1.62
C ALA A 397 20.50 -48.80 2.03
N GLY A 398 19.66 -47.82 2.43
CA GLY A 398 20.07 -46.47 2.83
C GLY A 398 19.92 -46.15 4.32
N THR A 399 19.55 -47.13 5.14
CA THR A 399 19.63 -47.13 6.62
C THR A 399 20.73 -48.06 7.06
#